data_AF-A0A960FAC5-F1
#
_entry.id   AF-A0A960FAC5-F1
#
_cell.length_a   1.000
_cell.length_b   1.000
_cell.length_c   1.000
_cell.angle_alpha   90.00
_cell.angle_beta   90.00
_cell.angle_gamma   90.00
#
_symmetry.space_group_name_H-M   'P 1'
#
loop_
_entity.id
_entity.type
_entity.pdbx_description
1 polymer ?
#
loop_
_entity_poly.entity_id
_entity_poly.type
_entity_poly.pdbx_seq_one_letter_code
_entity_poly.pdbx_strand_id
1 'polypeptide(L)' 'MEPDAGDWIVSVDDHVIEPPGLWLDRVPRRDRDRAPRPMTGDDGVLVWVYESLRMPI' A
#
# COMPACT_ATOMS: atom_id res chain seq x y z
N MET A 1 27.33 14.42 -23.73
CA MET A 1 26.79 13.36 -24.59
C MET A 1 25.42 13.08 -24.01
N GLU A 2 24.37 13.48 -24.72
CA GLU A 2 22.99 13.19 -24.29
C GLU A 2 22.82 11.66 -24.24
N PRO A 3 22.14 11.10 -23.24
CA PRO A 3 21.91 9.66 -23.18
C PRO A 3 21.15 9.22 -24.44
N ASP A 4 21.68 8.21 -25.14
CA ASP A 4 21.02 7.63 -26.31
C ASP A 4 19.70 7.00 -25.87
N ALA A 5 18.64 7.17 -26.66
CA ALA A 5 17.28 6.78 -26.29
C ALA A 5 17.09 5.25 -26.13
N GLY A 6 18.12 4.45 -26.44
CA GLY A 6 18.10 2.98 -26.42
C GLY A 6 18.36 2.33 -25.05
N ASP A 7 18.89 3.05 -24.06
CA ASP A 7 19.26 2.47 -22.75
C ASP A 7 18.18 2.67 -21.66
N TRP A 8 17.05 3.29 -22.00
CA TRP A 8 15.96 3.57 -21.07
C TRP A 8 14.91 2.46 -21.08
N ILE A 9 14.49 2.03 -19.88
CA ILE A 9 13.33 1.15 -19.70
C ILE A 9 12.17 1.93 -19.10
N VAL A 10 10.94 1.53 -19.43
CA VAL A 10 9.72 2.03 -18.77
C VAL A 10 9.14 0.89 -17.96
N SER A 11 9.03 1.07 -16.64
CA SER A 11 8.26 0.16 -15.79
C SER A 11 6.78 0.31 -16.13
N VAL A 12 6.11 -0.81 -16.37
CA VAL A 12 4.68 -0.85 -16.70
C VAL A 12 3.80 -1.16 -15.50
N ASP A 13 4.40 -1.49 -14.35
CA ASP A 13 3.67 -1.86 -13.14
C ASP A 13 4.49 -1.56 -11.88
N ASP A 14 4.29 -0.36 -11.34
CA ASP A 14 4.86 0.07 -10.06
C ASP A 14 3.74 0.25 -9.04
N HIS A 15 4.03 -0.12 -7.79
CA HIS A 15 3.09 0.01 -6.67
C HIS A 15 3.72 0.86 -5.57
N VAL A 16 2.89 1.54 -4.80
CA VAL A 16 3.31 2.33 -3.65
C VAL A 16 2.63 1.81 -2.38
N ILE A 17 3.38 1.80 -1.27
CA ILE A 17 2.81 1.56 0.05
C ILE A 17 2.33 2.89 0.63
N GLU A 18 1.06 2.96 0.99
CA GLU A 18 0.46 4.19 1.50
C GLU A 18 0.86 4.47 2.96
N PRO A 19 0.80 5.75 3.39
CA PRO A 19 0.92 6.08 4.79
C PRO A 19 -0.14 5.35 5.65
N PRO A 20 0.21 4.91 6.87
CA PRO A 20 -0.64 4.02 7.67
C PRO A 20 -2.00 4.64 8.06
N GLY A 21 -2.10 5.97 8.08
CA GLY A 21 -3.33 6.70 8.42
C GLY A 21 -4.23 7.06 7.23
N LEU A 22 -3.79 6.81 5.98
CA LEU A 22 -4.44 7.35 4.77
C LEU A 22 -5.95 7.10 4.77
N TRP A 23 -6.36 5.86 5.05
CA TRP A 23 -7.77 5.48 5.04
C TRP A 23 -8.55 6.07 6.20
N LEU A 24 -7.99 6.06 7.42
CA LEU A 24 -8.65 6.64 8.60
C LEU A 24 -8.91 8.14 8.44
N ASP A 25 -8.00 8.85 7.77
CA ASP A 25 -8.09 10.29 7.56
C ASP A 25 -9.11 10.68 6.48
N ARG A 26 -9.37 9.80 5.51
CA ARG A 26 -10.13 10.15 4.29
C ARG A 26 -11.50 9.50 4.18
N VAL A 27 -11.72 8.33 4.80
CA VAL A 27 -13.04 7.69 4.77
C VAL A 27 -13.97 8.27 5.83
N PRO A 28 -15.30 8.30 5.57
CA PRO A 28 -16.27 8.69 6.58
C PRO A 28 -16.14 7.86 7.85
N ARG A 29 -16.35 8.49 9.02
CA ARG A 29 -16.15 7.82 10.32
C ARG A 29 -16.92 6.50 10.45
N ARG A 30 -18.13 6.43 9.87
CA ARG A 30 -18.99 5.22 9.90
C ARG A 30 -18.41 4.02 9.14
N ASP A 31 -17.44 4.26 8.25
CA ASP A 31 -16.90 3.25 7.33
C ASP A 31 -15.46 2.83 7.71
N ARG A 32 -14.84 3.48 8.71
CA ARG A 32 -13.44 3.24 9.13
C ARG A 32 -13.16 1.79 9.52
N ASP A 33 -14.12 1.12 10.15
CA ASP A 33 -13.96 -0.28 10.60
C ASP A 33 -13.85 -1.27 9.43
N ARG A 34 -14.27 -0.86 8.23
CA ARG A 34 -14.25 -1.67 7.00
C ARG A 34 -13.15 -1.25 6.03
N ALA A 35 -12.48 -0.13 6.28
CA ALA A 35 -11.44 0.39 5.40
C ALA A 35 -10.12 -0.41 5.56
N PRO A 36 -9.25 -0.42 4.52
CA PRO A 36 -7.93 -1.03 4.64
C PRO A 36 -7.13 -0.41 5.79
N ARG A 37 -6.45 -1.25 6.55
CA ARG A 37 -5.58 -0.78 7.64
C ARG A 37 -4.36 -1.68 7.83
N PRO A 38 -3.22 -1.10 8.24
CA PRO A 38 -2.09 -1.89 8.68
C PRO A 38 -2.34 -2.46 10.09
N MET A 39 -1.87 -3.67 10.34
CA MET A 39 -1.84 -4.31 11.65
C MET A 39 -0.51 -5.04 11.84
N THR A 40 0.02 -5.08 13.06
CA THR A 40 1.17 -5.94 13.38
C THR A 40 0.67 -7.36 13.65
N GLY A 41 1.18 -8.34 12.91
CA GLY A 41 0.92 -9.76 13.10
C GLY A 41 1.60 -10.30 14.36
N ASP A 42 1.24 -11.54 14.73
CA ASP A 42 1.75 -12.20 15.94
C ASP A 42 3.27 -12.49 15.88
N ASP A 43 3.83 -12.51 14.68
CA ASP A 43 5.26 -12.65 14.37
C ASP A 43 6.01 -11.30 14.32
N GLY A 44 5.30 -10.18 14.58
CA GLY A 44 5.84 -8.83 14.52
C GLY A 44 5.86 -8.22 13.12
N VAL A 45 5.35 -8.91 12.09
CA VAL A 45 5.34 -8.42 10.70
C VAL A 45 4.19 -7.46 10.47
N LEU A 46 4.40 -6.41 9.66
CA LEU A 46 3.34 -5.51 9.26
C LEU A 46 2.49 -6.14 8.16
N VAL A 47 1.18 -6.19 8.38
CA VAL A 47 0.21 -6.84 7.50
C VAL A 47 -0.88 -5.83 7.12
N TRP A 48 -1.19 -5.73 5.84
CA TRP A 48 -2.40 -5.05 5.37
C TRP A 48 -3.60 -5.97 5.54
N VAL A 49 -4.64 -5.43 6.19
CA VAL A 49 -5.92 -6.11 6.34
C VAL A 49 -6.98 -5.36 5.54
N TYR A 50 -7.68 -6.08 4.69
CA TYR A 50 -8.85 -5.58 3.97
C TYR A 50 -9.87 -6.70 3.81
N GLU A 51 -11.08 -6.49 4.33
CA GLU A 51 -12.11 -7.52 4.46
C GLU A 51 -11.56 -8.81 5.10
N SER A 52 -11.63 -9.96 4.40
CA SER A 52 -11.08 -11.25 4.87
C SER A 52 -9.62 -11.47 4.47
N LEU A 53 -9.04 -10.56 3.69
CA LEU A 53 -7.68 -10.67 3.19
C LEU A 53 -6.67 -10.10 4.19
N ARG A 54 -5.57 -10.84 4.37
CA ARG A 54 -4.39 -10.43 5.14
C ARG A 54 -3.17 -10.63 4.27
N MET A 55 -2.48 -9.54 3.94
CA MET A 55 -1.27 -9.60 3.11
C MET A 55 -0.08 -9.02 3.87
N PRO A 56 1.04 -9.75 3.98
CA PRO A 56 2.29 -9.17 4.46
C PRO A 56 2.70 -8.02 3.53
N ILE A 57 3.31 -6.99 4.12
CA ILE A 57 4.04 -5.96 3.36
C ILE A 57 5.44 -6.45 3.03
#